data_AF-A0A7S3HVW9-F1
#
_entry.id   AF-A0A7S3HVW9-F1
#
_cell.length_a   1.000
_cell.length_b   1.000
_cell.length_c   1.000
_cell.angle_alpha   90.00
_cell.angle_beta   90.00
_cell.angle_gamma   90.00
#
_symmetry.space_group_name_H-M   'P 1'
#
loop_
_entity.id
_entity.type
_entity.pdbx_description
1 polymer ?
#
loop_
_entity_poly.entity_id
_entity_poly.type
_entity_poly.pdbx_seq_one_letter_code
_entity_poly.pdbx_strand_id
1 'polypeptide(L)'
;MKVVGLEGMWGLSYYLAVLPIMQLVKCDGNKVCQFGYVENSSYAFYQMADNLTIVWLSLGMMLSIAFFNVCGITTTKVASSAQRATIDTSRTLIIWVMSCLLKLEDFHWESIFGFIFLVFGTLVYNEIIILPFCGLDNNTKEKLEQRSAAEKRDANYMNTSPGAPYSATRNQRLLQKNQDKHYDQLEDGDDFNMNATASAGHSQGGQ
;
A
#
# COMPACT_ATOMS: atom_id res chain seq x y z
N MET A 1 1.90 12.88 6.16
CA MET A 1 1.09 12.96 7.40
C MET A 1 -0.37 13.30 7.14
N LYS A 2 -0.71 14.12 6.13
CA LYS A 2 -2.11 14.48 5.80
C LYS A 2 -3.01 13.29 5.43
N VAL A 3 -2.48 12.32 4.68
CA VAL A 3 -3.21 11.08 4.30
C VAL A 3 -3.59 10.24 5.52
N VAL A 4 -2.69 10.12 6.51
CA VAL A 4 -2.90 9.28 7.70
C VAL A 4 -4.01 9.86 8.60
N GLY A 5 -4.12 11.20 8.69
CA GLY A 5 -5.22 11.84 9.40
C GLY A 5 -6.58 11.59 8.73
N LEU A 6 -6.60 11.54 7.40
CA LEU A 6 -7.81 11.27 6.63
C LEU A 6 -8.30 9.82 6.80
N GLU A 7 -7.38 8.84 6.85
CA GLU A 7 -7.70 7.44 7.14
C GLU A 7 -8.31 7.27 8.54
N GLY A 8 -7.76 7.97 9.54
CA GLY A 8 -8.32 7.99 10.90
C GLY A 8 -9.71 8.61 10.97
N MET A 9 -9.95 9.70 10.23
CA MET A 9 -11.27 10.33 10.12
C MET A 9 -12.31 9.39 9.47
N TRP A 10 -11.90 8.62 8.45
CA TRP A 10 -12.76 7.61 7.83
C TRP A 10 -13.07 6.43 8.74
N GLY A 11 -12.09 5.98 9.53
CA GLY A 11 -12.34 4.97 10.56
C GLY A 11 -13.34 5.49 11.61
N LEU A 12 -13.15 6.73 12.07
CA LEU A 12 -14.05 7.33 13.05
C LEU A 12 -15.46 7.52 12.50
N SER A 13 -15.60 8.00 11.26
CA SER A 13 -16.92 8.15 10.62
C SER A 13 -17.62 6.80 10.42
N TYR A 14 -16.86 5.74 10.07
CA TYR A 14 -17.37 4.38 9.96
C TYR A 14 -17.91 3.88 11.31
N TYR A 15 -17.11 3.93 12.38
CA TYR A 15 -17.57 3.49 13.71
C TYR A 15 -18.74 4.33 14.23
N LEU A 16 -18.74 5.64 13.96
CA LEU A 16 -19.83 6.53 14.37
C LEU A 16 -21.15 6.25 13.64
N ALA A 17 -21.10 5.67 12.44
CA ALA A 17 -22.28 5.21 11.70
C ALA A 17 -22.69 3.77 12.07
N VAL A 18 -21.73 2.86 12.28
CA VAL A 18 -22.00 1.43 12.50
C VAL A 18 -22.50 1.13 13.91
N LEU A 19 -21.92 1.75 14.94
CA LEU A 19 -22.35 1.56 16.33
C LEU A 19 -23.85 1.87 16.55
N PRO A 20 -24.41 2.99 16.04
CA PRO A 20 -25.83 3.26 16.18
C PRO A 20 -26.74 2.38 15.32
N ILE A 21 -26.20 1.67 14.32
CA ILE A 21 -26.95 0.66 13.55
C ILE A 21 -26.99 -0.65 14.34
N MET A 22 -25.87 -1.06 14.94
CA MET A 22 -25.78 -2.32 15.71
C MET A 22 -26.58 -2.29 17.01
N GLN A 23 -26.79 -1.12 17.63
CA GLN A 23 -27.70 -0.98 18.79
C GLN A 23 -29.19 -1.17 18.45
N LEU A 24 -29.59 -1.01 17.17
CA LEU A 24 -31.00 -1.12 16.77
C LEU A 24 -31.40 -2.58 16.51
N VAL A 25 -30.41 -3.46 16.29
CA VAL A 25 -30.64 -4.88 16.01
C VAL A 25 -30.85 -5.61 17.33
N LYS A 26 -32.14 -5.91 17.61
CA LYS A 26 -32.54 -6.78 18.72
C LYS A 26 -32.20 -8.22 18.40
N CYS A 27 -31.64 -8.92 19.38
CA CYS A 27 -31.08 -10.25 19.23
C CYS A 27 -31.71 -11.15 20.30
N ASP A 28 -32.37 -12.23 19.89
CA ASP A 28 -33.03 -13.17 20.79
C ASP A 28 -32.23 -14.48 20.87
N GLY A 29 -31.88 -14.89 22.10
CA GLY A 29 -31.50 -16.28 22.42
C GLY A 29 -30.08 -16.79 22.13
N ASN A 30 -29.14 -16.02 21.58
CA ASN A 30 -27.77 -16.53 21.29
C ASN A 30 -26.69 -15.99 22.25
N LYS A 31 -25.61 -16.77 22.47
CA LYS A 31 -24.42 -16.38 23.28
C LYS A 31 -23.73 -15.08 22.82
N VAL A 32 -24.08 -14.59 21.63
CA VAL A 32 -23.56 -13.38 21.00
C VAL A 32 -24.36 -12.14 21.42
N CYS A 33 -25.60 -12.30 21.91
CA CYS A 33 -26.43 -11.18 22.33
C CYS A 33 -26.08 -10.79 23.79
N GLN A 34 -25.54 -9.58 24.01
CA GLN A 34 -25.36 -9.03 25.36
C GLN A 34 -26.54 -8.11 25.71
N PHE A 35 -27.32 -8.49 26.72
CA PHE A 35 -28.50 -7.75 27.19
C PHE A 35 -29.59 -7.50 26.10
N GLY A 36 -29.82 -8.47 25.22
CA GLY A 36 -30.89 -8.43 24.20
C GLY A 36 -30.59 -7.64 22.93
N TYR A 37 -29.36 -7.11 22.80
CA TYR A 37 -28.84 -6.44 21.61
C TYR A 37 -27.57 -7.11 21.13
N VAL A 38 -27.23 -6.93 19.85
CA VAL A 38 -25.96 -7.42 19.28
C VAL A 38 -24.76 -6.69 19.88
N GLU A 39 -24.88 -5.37 20.05
CA GLU A 39 -23.87 -4.54 20.71
C GLU A 39 -24.54 -3.47 21.54
N ASN A 40 -24.25 -3.42 22.85
CA ASN A 40 -24.87 -2.51 23.79
C ASN A 40 -23.92 -1.37 24.16
N SER A 41 -23.60 -0.52 23.19
CA SER A 41 -22.60 0.54 23.34
C SER A 41 -22.96 1.53 24.45
N SER A 42 -24.26 1.81 24.67
CA SER A 42 -24.73 2.68 25.76
C SER A 42 -24.36 2.15 27.15
N TYR A 43 -24.44 0.83 27.36
CA TYR A 43 -24.01 0.20 28.61
C TYR A 43 -22.49 0.27 28.78
N ALA A 44 -21.73 0.08 27.70
CA ALA A 44 -20.28 0.22 27.72
C ALA A 44 -19.83 1.66 28.07
N PHE A 45 -20.51 2.68 27.54
CA PHE A 45 -20.28 4.08 27.92
C PHE A 45 -20.64 4.36 29.37
N TYR A 46 -21.73 3.78 29.87
CA TYR A 46 -22.10 3.89 31.28
C TYR A 46 -21.03 3.26 32.19
N GLN A 47 -20.54 2.07 31.85
CA GLN A 47 -19.50 1.39 32.61
C GLN A 47 -18.15 2.12 32.57
N MET A 48 -17.82 2.75 31.44
CA MET A 48 -16.66 3.65 31.35
C MET A 48 -16.84 4.91 32.21
N ALA A 49 -18.03 5.51 32.23
CA ALA A 49 -18.29 6.69 33.06
C ALA A 49 -18.26 6.38 34.57
N ASP A 50 -18.70 5.19 34.95
CA ASP A 50 -18.71 4.72 36.35
C ASP A 50 -17.31 4.37 36.86
N ASN A 51 -16.45 3.79 36.01
CA ASN A 51 -15.12 3.32 36.41
C ASN A 51 -14.00 4.10 35.69
N LEU A 52 -13.51 5.16 36.36
CA LEU A 52 -12.40 5.99 35.87
C LEU A 52 -11.12 5.19 35.58
N THR A 53 -10.88 4.07 36.25
CA THR A 53 -9.73 3.18 35.97
C THR A 53 -9.76 2.65 34.53
N ILE A 54 -10.95 2.30 34.03
CA ILE A 54 -11.12 1.80 32.66
C ILE A 54 -10.84 2.92 31.64
N VAL A 55 -11.25 4.15 31.96
CA VAL A 55 -11.00 5.34 31.13
C VAL A 55 -9.51 5.67 31.07
N TRP A 56 -8.81 5.65 32.20
CA TRP A 56 -7.36 5.88 32.22
C TRP A 56 -6.60 4.77 31.49
N LEU A 57 -7.03 3.52 31.63
CA LEU A 57 -6.45 2.39 30.90
C LEU A 57 -6.67 2.53 29.39
N SER A 58 -7.88 2.88 28.94
CA SER A 58 -8.18 3.04 27.52
C SER A 58 -7.42 4.21 26.90
N LEU A 59 -7.34 5.36 27.58
CA LEU A 59 -6.52 6.50 27.16
C LEU A 59 -5.03 6.17 27.14
N GLY A 60 -4.54 5.46 28.15
CA GLY A 60 -3.15 5.00 28.22
C GLY A 60 -2.80 4.06 27.07
N MET A 61 -3.71 3.14 26.72
CA MET A 61 -3.55 2.26 25.57
C MET A 61 -3.55 3.03 24.24
N MET A 62 -4.48 3.97 24.05
CA MET A 62 -4.51 4.81 22.84
C MET A 62 -3.22 5.62 22.69
N LEU A 63 -2.75 6.23 23.78
CA LEU A 63 -1.52 7.02 23.79
C LEU A 63 -0.29 6.14 23.53
N SER A 64 -0.23 4.96 24.13
CA SER A 64 0.83 3.97 23.90
C SER A 64 0.90 3.54 22.44
N ILE A 65 -0.24 3.21 21.82
CA ILE A 65 -0.31 2.83 20.40
C ILE A 65 0.08 4.02 19.51
N ALA A 66 -0.34 5.24 19.84
CA ALA A 66 0.03 6.44 19.09
C ALA A 66 1.54 6.72 19.17
N PHE A 67 2.13 6.67 20.37
CA PHE A 67 3.57 6.81 20.56
C PHE A 67 4.33 5.68 19.86
N PHE A 68 3.87 4.44 19.96
CA PHE A 68 4.45 3.30 19.26
C PHE A 68 4.43 3.50 17.75
N ASN A 69 3.34 4.01 17.19
CA ASN A 69 3.23 4.31 15.77
C ASN A 69 4.15 5.48 15.35
N VAL A 70 4.31 6.51 16.18
CA VAL A 70 5.21 7.65 15.89
C VAL A 70 6.68 7.23 16.00
N CYS A 71 7.06 6.54 17.07
CA CYS A 71 8.40 6.00 17.26
C CYS A 71 8.73 4.95 16.18
N GLY A 72 7.78 4.07 15.87
CA GLY A 72 7.90 3.09 14.79
C GLY A 72 8.13 3.74 13.43
N ILE A 73 7.35 4.75 13.05
CA ILE A 73 7.57 5.53 11.81
C ILE A 73 8.93 6.22 11.83
N THR A 74 9.37 6.72 12.97
CA THR A 74 10.67 7.39 13.14
C THR A 74 11.82 6.41 12.97
N THR A 75 11.73 5.21 13.52
CA THR A 75 12.70 4.12 13.30
C THR A 75 12.67 3.62 11.85
N THR A 76 11.50 3.58 11.21
CA THR A 76 11.36 3.18 9.79
C THR A 76 11.92 4.21 8.81
N LYS A 77 12.17 5.46 9.22
CA LYS A 77 12.94 6.41 8.38
C LYS A 77 14.40 5.97 8.22
N VAL A 78 14.89 5.12 9.12
CA VAL A 78 16.25 4.57 9.11
C VAL A 78 16.25 3.11 8.64
N ALA A 79 15.09 2.48 8.49
CA ALA A 79 14.96 1.03 8.34
C ALA A 79 13.76 0.64 7.44
N SER A 80 13.96 -0.31 6.51
CA SER A 80 13.09 -0.60 5.35
C SER A 80 11.61 -0.87 5.67
N SER A 81 10.71 -0.66 4.68
CA SER A 81 9.25 -0.93 4.72
C SER A 81 8.89 -2.31 5.31
N ALA A 82 9.79 -3.28 5.16
CA ALA A 82 9.83 -4.60 5.78
C ALA A 82 9.58 -4.62 7.31
N GLN A 83 10.22 -3.72 8.06
CA GLN A 83 10.11 -3.70 9.51
C GLN A 83 8.73 -3.27 9.99
N ARG A 84 8.07 -2.35 9.28
CA ARG A 84 6.72 -1.89 9.64
C ARG A 84 5.70 -3.02 9.52
N ALA A 85 5.77 -3.81 8.43
CA ALA A 85 4.92 -5.00 8.27
C ALA A 85 5.20 -6.04 9.35
N THR A 86 6.48 -6.29 9.65
CA THR A 86 6.89 -7.25 10.68
C THR A 86 6.40 -6.84 12.09
N ILE A 87 6.44 -5.54 12.40
CA ILE A 87 5.97 -5.00 13.68
C ILE A 87 4.46 -5.19 13.87
N ASP A 88 3.66 -4.97 12.83
CA ASP A 88 2.21 -5.14 12.94
C ASP A 88 1.83 -6.63 13.11
N THR A 89 2.58 -7.54 12.47
CA THR A 89 2.39 -8.98 12.68
C THR A 89 2.72 -9.38 14.12
N SER A 90 3.86 -8.93 14.66
CA SER A 90 4.32 -9.33 15.99
C SER A 90 3.38 -8.90 17.12
N ARG A 91 2.71 -7.73 17.00
CA ARG A 91 1.71 -7.28 17.97
C ARG A 91 0.60 -8.31 18.15
N THR A 92 0.05 -8.81 17.05
CA THR A 92 -1.05 -9.79 17.07
C THR A 92 -0.58 -11.14 17.61
N LEU A 93 0.67 -11.54 17.28
CA LEU A 93 1.26 -12.77 17.79
C LEU A 93 1.49 -12.74 19.31
N ILE A 94 1.98 -11.63 19.84
CA ILE A 94 2.23 -11.47 21.28
C ILE A 94 0.92 -11.56 22.06
N ILE A 95 -0.15 -10.93 21.57
CA ILE A 95 -1.47 -10.99 22.22
C ILE A 95 -1.98 -12.43 22.28
N TRP A 96 -1.85 -13.17 21.17
CA TRP A 96 -2.26 -14.58 21.14
C TRP A 96 -1.47 -15.44 22.14
N VAL A 97 -0.14 -15.30 22.16
CA VAL A 97 0.72 -16.04 23.10
C VAL A 97 0.32 -15.72 24.55
N MET A 98 0.11 -14.44 24.88
CA MET A 98 -0.32 -14.03 26.22
C MET A 98 -1.71 -14.57 26.58
N SER A 99 -2.65 -14.59 25.63
CA SER A 99 -3.99 -15.16 25.82
C SER A 99 -3.94 -16.65 26.19
N CYS A 100 -3.11 -17.43 25.47
CA CYS A 100 -2.88 -18.84 25.79
C CYS A 100 -2.20 -19.03 27.16
N LEU A 101 -1.22 -18.19 27.52
CA LEU A 101 -0.53 -18.25 28.83
C LEU A 101 -1.48 -17.97 29.99
N LEU A 102 -2.43 -17.05 29.81
CA LEU A 102 -3.46 -16.71 30.78
C LEU A 102 -4.61 -17.74 30.82
N LYS A 103 -4.56 -18.81 30.01
CA LYS A 103 -5.64 -19.81 29.84
C LYS A 103 -7.00 -19.19 29.55
N LEU A 104 -7.01 -18.01 28.92
CA LEU A 104 -8.24 -17.35 28.49
C LEU A 104 -8.88 -18.08 27.30
N GLU A 105 -8.10 -18.89 26.58
CA GLU A 105 -8.54 -19.63 25.40
C GLU A 105 -7.88 -21.00 25.31
N ASP A 106 -8.62 -22.00 24.79
CA ASP A 106 -8.12 -23.35 24.59
C ASP A 106 -7.08 -23.38 23.46
N PHE A 107 -5.95 -24.04 23.73
CA PHE A 107 -4.83 -24.11 22.80
C PHE A 107 -5.18 -24.94 21.56
N HIS A 108 -5.42 -24.28 20.43
CA HIS A 108 -5.67 -24.93 19.15
C HIS A 108 -4.36 -25.09 18.37
N TRP A 109 -4.03 -26.34 18.02
CA TRP A 109 -2.83 -26.69 17.27
C TRP A 109 -2.76 -26.01 15.88
N GLU A 110 -3.92 -25.78 15.26
CA GLU A 110 -4.03 -25.13 13.94
C GLU A 110 -3.45 -23.70 13.93
N SER A 111 -3.48 -23.02 15.07
CA SER A 111 -2.91 -21.68 15.23
C SER A 111 -1.38 -21.68 15.06
N ILE A 112 -0.70 -22.78 15.42
CA ILE A 112 0.75 -22.91 15.22
C ILE A 112 1.09 -22.94 13.74
N PHE A 113 0.31 -23.64 12.93
CA PHE A 113 0.51 -23.68 11.48
C PHE A 113 0.34 -22.28 10.86
N GLY A 114 -0.69 -21.55 11.29
CA GLY A 114 -0.88 -20.15 10.90
C GLY A 114 0.31 -19.27 11.28
N PHE A 115 0.85 -19.43 12.49
CA PHE A 115 2.04 -18.72 12.95
C PHE A 115 3.29 -19.01 12.11
N ILE A 116 3.55 -20.29 11.80
CA ILE A 116 4.69 -20.70 10.97
C ILE A 116 4.56 -20.08 9.58
N PHE A 117 3.36 -20.13 9.00
CA PHE A 117 3.09 -19.52 7.69
C PHE A 117 3.29 -18.00 7.72
N LEU A 118 2.88 -17.34 8.80
CA LEU A 118 2.99 -15.89 8.96
C LEU A 118 4.45 -15.44 9.13
N VAL A 119 5.24 -16.16 9.93
CA VAL A 119 6.69 -15.94 10.05
C VAL A 119 7.38 -16.20 8.71
N PHE A 120 7.06 -17.30 8.04
CA PHE A 120 7.61 -17.63 6.72
C PHE A 120 7.28 -16.54 5.67
N GLY A 121 6.02 -16.11 5.59
CA GLY A 121 5.59 -15.04 4.69
C GLY A 121 6.29 -13.72 5.00
N THR A 122 6.54 -13.41 6.27
CA THR A 122 7.29 -12.21 6.69
C THR A 122 8.77 -12.29 6.29
N LEU A 123 9.39 -13.46 6.40
CA LEU A 123 10.79 -13.69 5.99
C LEU A 123 10.97 -13.62 4.47
N VAL A 124 10.02 -14.15 3.70
CA VAL A 124 10.00 -14.05 2.23
C VAL A 124 9.71 -12.61 1.79
N TYR A 125 8.74 -11.93 2.42
CA TYR A 125 8.41 -10.53 2.12
C TYR A 125 9.59 -9.58 2.38
N ASN A 126 10.37 -9.86 3.42
CA ASN A 126 11.56 -9.07 3.75
C ASN A 126 12.78 -9.41 2.87
N GLU A 127 12.63 -10.29 1.86
CA GLU A 127 13.73 -10.85 1.04
C GLU A 127 14.87 -11.48 1.85
N ILE A 128 14.62 -11.81 3.13
CA ILE A 128 15.61 -12.48 4.00
C ILE A 128 15.80 -13.93 3.52
N ILE A 129 14.72 -14.55 3.04
CA ILE A 129 14.76 -15.85 2.37
C ILE A 129 14.50 -15.62 0.89
N ILE A 130 15.55 -15.69 0.09
CA ILE A 130 15.49 -15.66 -1.37
C ILE A 130 15.06 -17.05 -1.82
N LEU A 131 13.83 -17.19 -2.32
CA LEU A 131 13.36 -18.45 -2.90
C LEU A 131 13.85 -18.54 -4.35
N PRO A 132 14.79 -19.45 -4.68
CA PRO A 132 15.33 -19.57 -6.04
C PRO A 132 14.33 -20.21 -7.03
N PHE A 133 13.22 -20.75 -6.52
CA PHE A 133 12.17 -21.37 -7.32
C PHE A 133 11.14 -20.31 -7.76
N CYS A 134 10.88 -20.23 -9.07
CA CYS A 134 9.88 -19.37 -9.72
C CYS A 134 10.32 -17.95 -10.17
N GLY A 135 11.61 -17.63 -10.24
CA GLY A 135 12.10 -16.40 -10.91
C GLY A 135 11.85 -15.09 -10.14
N LEU A 136 11.39 -15.18 -8.89
CA LEU A 136 11.23 -14.06 -7.95
C LEU A 136 12.55 -13.39 -7.56
N ASP A 137 13.67 -14.08 -7.79
CA ASP A 137 15.02 -13.62 -7.52
C ASP A 137 15.55 -12.61 -8.57
N ASN A 138 14.76 -12.21 -9.56
CA ASN A 138 15.14 -11.20 -10.57
C ASN A 138 14.87 -9.75 -10.14
N ASN A 139 13.98 -9.55 -9.15
CA ASN A 139 13.56 -8.22 -8.68
C ASN A 139 14.07 -7.86 -7.28
N THR A 140 14.98 -8.68 -6.73
CA THR A 140 15.65 -8.43 -5.45
C THR A 140 16.38 -7.09 -5.49
N LYS A 141 16.25 -6.27 -4.44
CA LYS A 141 16.91 -4.95 -4.38
C LYS A 141 18.40 -5.02 -4.67
N GLU A 142 19.06 -6.07 -4.16
CA GLU A 142 20.49 -6.33 -4.40
C GLU A 142 20.82 -6.53 -5.88
N LYS A 143 19.99 -7.26 -6.63
CA LYS A 143 20.21 -7.49 -8.07
C LYS A 143 19.81 -6.29 -8.92
N LEU A 144 18.82 -5.50 -8.51
CA LEU A 144 18.54 -4.20 -9.17
C LEU A 144 19.69 -3.22 -8.96
N GLU A 145 20.28 -3.17 -7.77
CA GLU A 145 21.46 -2.35 -7.48
C GLU A 145 22.67 -2.84 -8.30
N GLN A 146 22.89 -4.15 -8.41
CA GLN A 146 23.93 -4.71 -9.27
C GLN A 146 23.71 -4.43 -10.77
N ARG A 147 22.47 -4.54 -11.28
CA ARG A 147 22.14 -4.20 -12.68
C ARG A 147 22.32 -2.72 -12.96
N SER A 148 21.81 -1.86 -12.09
CA SER A 148 21.96 -0.40 -12.25
C SER A 148 23.41 0.06 -12.07
N ALA A 149 24.19 -0.62 -11.23
CA ALA A 149 25.63 -0.39 -11.10
C ALA A 149 26.42 -0.88 -12.34
N ALA A 150 26.07 -2.05 -12.88
CA ALA A 150 26.65 -2.57 -14.12
C ALA A 150 26.33 -1.68 -15.32
N GLU A 151 25.08 -1.24 -15.47
CA GLU A 151 24.65 -0.31 -16.52
C GLU A 151 25.39 1.03 -16.42
N LYS A 152 25.56 1.58 -15.21
CA LYS A 152 26.39 2.77 -14.98
C LYS A 152 27.86 2.53 -15.32
N ARG A 153 28.42 1.35 -15.02
CA ARG A 153 29.80 0.97 -15.36
C ARG A 153 30.01 0.86 -16.87
N ASP A 154 29.07 0.22 -17.56
CA ASP A 154 29.13 0.02 -19.02
C ASP A 154 28.94 1.34 -19.76
N ALA A 155 28.04 2.21 -19.28
CA ALA A 155 27.91 3.57 -19.79
C ALA A 155 29.19 4.40 -19.59
N ASN A 156 29.88 4.23 -18.45
CA ASN A 156 31.17 4.87 -18.17
C ASN A 156 32.32 4.28 -19.03
N TYR A 157 32.30 2.99 -19.34
CA TYR A 157 33.27 2.41 -20.26
C TYR A 157 33.05 2.90 -21.71
N MET A 158 31.79 2.96 -22.14
CA MET A 158 31.40 3.46 -23.47
C MET A 158 31.77 4.93 -23.67
N ASN A 159 31.69 5.76 -22.63
CA ASN A 159 32.04 7.18 -22.73
C ASN A 159 33.55 7.46 -22.62
N THR A 160 34.33 6.54 -22.03
CA THR A 160 35.79 6.68 -21.84
C THR A 160 36.59 5.93 -22.94
N SER A 161 35.94 5.11 -23.75
CA SER A 161 36.57 4.39 -24.86
C SER A 161 37.16 5.35 -25.91
N PRO A 162 38.33 5.05 -26.53
CA PRO A 162 38.95 5.91 -27.54
C PRO A 162 38.04 6.26 -28.74
N GLY A 163 37.02 5.44 -29.03
CA GLY A 163 36.00 5.67 -30.06
C GLY A 163 34.71 6.35 -29.58
N ALA A 164 34.62 6.73 -28.31
CA ALA A 164 33.45 7.37 -27.70
C ALA A 164 32.94 8.63 -28.43
N PRO A 165 33.78 9.62 -28.83
CA PRO A 165 33.28 10.82 -29.49
C PRO A 165 32.63 10.55 -30.86
N TYR A 166 33.14 9.55 -31.59
CA TYR A 166 32.57 9.15 -32.88
C TYR A 166 31.24 8.39 -32.73
N SER A 167 31.13 7.52 -31.73
CA SER A 167 29.92 6.73 -31.47
C SER A 167 28.79 7.55 -30.82
N ALA A 168 29.11 8.47 -29.91
CA ALA A 168 28.14 9.38 -29.30
C ALA A 168 27.45 10.26 -30.37
N THR A 169 28.22 10.80 -31.32
CA THR A 169 27.69 11.62 -32.42
C THR A 169 26.77 10.82 -33.36
N ARG A 170 27.09 9.55 -33.63
CA ARG A 170 26.24 8.64 -34.42
C ARG A 170 24.91 8.37 -33.72
N ASN A 171 24.95 8.07 -32.42
CA ASN A 171 23.76 7.81 -31.62
C ASN A 171 22.85 9.03 -31.54
N GLN A 172 23.41 10.24 -31.40
CA GLN A 172 22.64 11.49 -31.45
C GLN A 172 21.93 11.70 -32.80
N ARG A 173 22.61 11.44 -33.92
CA ARG A 173 21.98 11.54 -35.26
C ARG A 173 20.86 10.53 -35.49
N LEU A 174 21.00 9.32 -34.93
CA LEU A 174 19.96 8.29 -35.01
C LEU A 174 18.74 8.67 -34.17
N LEU A 175 18.96 9.24 -32.98
CA LEU A 175 17.88 9.78 -32.14
C LEU A 175 17.15 10.93 -32.84
N GLN A 176 17.89 11.85 -33.46
CA GLN A 176 17.30 12.96 -34.22
C GLN A 176 16.51 12.44 -35.42
N LYS A 177 17.06 11.49 -36.20
CA LYS A 177 16.31 10.81 -37.28
C LYS A 177 15.05 10.10 -36.82
N ASN A 178 15.08 9.46 -35.65
CA ASN A 178 13.91 8.78 -35.11
C ASN A 178 12.87 9.77 -34.57
N GLN A 179 13.30 10.91 -34.00
CA GLN A 179 12.41 12.01 -33.64
C GLN A 179 11.77 12.62 -34.88
N ASP A 180 12.54 12.94 -35.91
CA ASP A 180 12.04 13.52 -37.17
C ASP A 180 10.98 12.59 -37.79
N LYS A 181 11.27 11.28 -37.88
CA LYS A 181 10.28 10.29 -38.33
C LYS A 181 9.03 10.24 -37.46
N HIS A 182 9.18 10.44 -36.16
CA HIS A 182 8.05 10.43 -35.25
C HIS A 182 7.18 11.68 -35.45
N TYR A 183 7.78 12.83 -35.76
CA TYR A 183 7.08 14.05 -36.14
C TYR A 183 6.41 13.91 -37.52
N ASP A 184 7.11 13.37 -38.52
CA ASP A 184 6.53 13.11 -39.84
C ASP A 184 5.30 12.18 -39.76
N GLN A 185 5.35 11.17 -38.88
CA GLN A 185 4.25 10.25 -38.65
C GLN A 185 3.06 10.89 -37.90
N LEU A 186 3.30 11.99 -37.18
CA LEU A 186 2.23 12.79 -36.57
C LEU A 186 1.63 13.78 -37.59
N GLU A 187 2.44 14.33 -38.50
CA GLU A 187 1.95 15.20 -39.59
C GLU A 187 1.12 14.42 -40.63
N ASP A 188 1.50 13.18 -40.98
CA ASP A 188 0.78 12.32 -41.94
C ASP A 188 -0.54 11.75 -41.36
N GLY A 189 -0.78 11.91 -40.06
CA GLY A 189 -2.01 11.51 -39.36
C GLY A 189 -3.13 12.55 -39.38
N ASP A 190 -2.82 13.79 -39.77
CA ASP A 190 -3.68 14.96 -39.58
C ASP A 190 -4.14 15.60 -40.90
N ASP A 191 -4.15 14.84 -42.01
CA ASP A 191 -4.79 15.20 -43.28
C ASP A 191 -6.34 15.18 -43.17
N PHE A 192 -6.90 15.84 -42.15
CA PHE A 192 -8.29 16.25 -42.17
C PHE A 192 -8.40 17.48 -43.09
N ASN A 193 -8.49 17.19 -44.38
CA ASN A 193 -8.79 18.13 -45.47
C ASN A 193 -9.89 19.15 -45.07
N MET A 194 -9.51 20.35 -44.63
CA MET A 194 -10.44 21.44 -44.31
C MET A 194 -10.99 22.16 -45.56
N ASN A 195 -10.67 21.71 -46.78
CA ASN A 195 -11.14 22.33 -48.03
C ASN A 195 -12.35 21.64 -48.67
N ALA A 196 -12.93 20.61 -48.05
CA ALA A 196 -14.09 19.89 -48.62
C ALA A 196 -15.47 20.47 -48.26
N THR A 197 -15.56 21.47 -47.36
CA THR A 197 -16.86 22.02 -46.89
C THR A 197 -17.17 23.45 -47.33
N ALA A 198 -16.41 24.02 -48.28
CA ALA A 198 -16.66 25.37 -48.80
C ALA A 198 -17.41 25.43 -50.16
N SER A 199 -17.88 24.30 -50.72
CA SER A 199 -18.46 24.25 -52.08
C SER A 199 -19.83 23.56 -52.19
N ALA A 200 -20.73 23.77 -51.21
CA ALA A 200 -22.12 23.34 -51.30
C ALA A 200 -23.05 24.32 -50.57
N GLY A 201 -23.18 25.55 -51.10
CA GLY A 201 -24.03 26.54 -50.44
C GLY A 201 -24.16 27.88 -51.15
N HIS A 202 -24.22 27.94 -52.49
CA HIS A 202 -24.77 29.12 -53.14
C HIS A 202 -25.34 28.89 -54.55
N SER A 203 -26.57 29.41 -54.72
CA SER A 203 -27.23 29.83 -55.95
C SER A 203 -27.90 28.77 -56.84
N GLN A 204 -29.23 28.74 -56.79
CA GLN A 204 -30.13 29.25 -57.85
C GLN A 204 -31.54 29.37 -57.22
N GLY A 205 -32.28 30.49 -57.27
CA GLY A 205 -32.44 31.46 -58.35
C GLY A 205 -33.76 31.13 -59.06
N GLY A 206 -34.82 31.89 -58.78
CA GLY A 206 -36.21 31.52 -59.06
C GLY A 206 -36.69 31.63 -60.52
N GLN A 207 -37.91 31.11 -60.70
CA GLN A 207 -39.01 31.61 -61.52
C GLN A 207 -40.32 31.28 -60.79
#